data_AF-A0A9D5SIQ8-F1
#
_entry.id   AF-A0A9D5SIQ8-F1
#
_cell.length_a   1.000
_cell.length_b   1.000
_cell.length_c   1.000
_cell.angle_alpha   90.00
_cell.angle_beta   90.00
_cell.angle_gamma   90.00
#
_symmetry.space_group_name_H-M   'P 1'
#
loop_
_entity.id
_entity.type
_entity.pdbx_description
1 polymer ?
#
loop_
_entity_poly.entity_id
_entity_poly.type
_entity_poly.pdbx_seq_one_letter_code
_entity_poly.pdbx_strand_id
1 'polypeptide(L)'
;MDNSALFKIAYGLYVLTVRDQNHDNGCIVNTFSQLASSPLRVGVSVSKENLSCQMVEASGIFNITVLDEAAKFDVFKHFGYQSGKNVDKFAQMELPRSSNGLYYLTEHANSCFSCKVTDKKDLGSHLLFIAEVTDMKLLNDSAETVTYSYYQRMIKPQPAAAAVSGWRCSVCNYVYEGETLPPDYVCPLCKHGAADFVRITPAAATPAAPAPAKTAWKCQICKYVYEGETLPPDYICPRCKRGAEEFIKIELEAQEEKMEFKGSKTEANLMYAFAGESQARNKYTYYASKAKKEGYEQIAALFEATANNEKEHAKLWFKAFHGIGNTYENLLDAAAGEHEEWTEMYKNFAEVAKEEGFDDLAAQLAAVAAIEKRHEERYRQLAANIEKGEVWTKVGENRWECRNCGHIHVGESAPELCPVCKHPRAYFEIESKNY
;
A
#
# COMPACT_ATOMS: atom_id res chain seq x y z
N MET A 1 25.51 12.77 0.77
CA MET A 1 24.79 11.56 0.31
C MET A 1 23.43 11.58 0.97
N ASP A 2 22.37 11.39 0.19
CA ASP A 2 21.02 11.27 0.73
C ASP A 2 20.79 9.83 1.22
N ASN A 3 20.91 9.63 2.53
CA ASN A 3 20.74 8.31 3.14
C ASN A 3 19.29 7.82 3.11
N SER A 4 18.31 8.67 2.75
CA SER A 4 16.91 8.25 2.63
C SER A 4 16.69 7.24 1.49
N ALA A 5 17.56 7.28 0.47
CA ALA A 5 17.57 6.31 -0.62
C ALA A 5 17.77 4.87 -0.14
N LEU A 6 18.48 4.66 0.99
CA LEU A 6 18.65 3.32 1.57
C LEU A 6 17.32 2.71 2.04
N PHE A 7 16.33 3.54 2.41
CA PHE A 7 14.99 3.08 2.79
C PHE A 7 14.11 2.72 1.59
N LYS A 8 14.56 2.96 0.36
CA LYS A 8 13.89 2.52 -0.86
C LYS A 8 14.32 1.13 -1.31
N ILE A 9 15.42 0.59 -0.76
CA ILE A 9 15.84 -0.78 -1.05
C ILE A 9 14.89 -1.75 -0.35
N ALA A 10 14.32 -2.68 -1.12
CA ALA A 10 13.41 -3.68 -0.60
C ALA A 10 14.20 -4.79 0.12
N TYR A 11 13.85 -5.02 1.38
CA TYR A 11 14.44 -6.05 2.22
C TYR A 11 13.33 -6.81 2.94
N GLY A 12 13.42 -8.14 3.03
CA GLY A 12 12.61 -8.90 3.98
C GLY A 12 13.16 -8.78 5.40
N LEU A 13 12.42 -9.31 6.36
CA LEU A 13 12.85 -9.49 7.74
C LEU A 13 12.84 -10.96 8.12
N TYR A 14 13.91 -11.37 8.77
CA TYR A 14 14.22 -12.77 8.99
C TYR A 14 14.73 -12.99 10.41
N VAL A 15 14.46 -14.16 10.97
CA VAL A 15 15.15 -14.64 12.18
C VAL A 15 16.29 -15.54 11.73
N LEU A 16 17.51 -15.13 12.04
CA LEU A 16 18.68 -16.00 11.97
C LEU A 16 18.78 -16.76 13.29
N THR A 17 18.90 -18.08 13.24
CA THR A 17 19.21 -18.92 14.41
C THR A 17 20.51 -19.67 14.19
N VAL A 18 21.23 -19.88 15.29
CA VAL A 18 22.53 -20.52 15.30
C VAL A 18 22.75 -21.17 16.66
N ARG A 19 23.56 -22.22 16.69
CA ARG A 19 23.93 -22.93 17.90
C ARG A 19 25.44 -23.07 17.97
N ASP A 20 25.99 -22.79 19.13
CA ASP A 20 27.38 -23.10 19.46
C ASP A 20 27.37 -24.08 20.64
N GLN A 21 27.88 -25.28 20.42
CA GLN A 21 27.87 -26.39 21.39
C GLN A 21 26.46 -26.68 21.96
N ASN A 22 26.15 -26.12 23.14
CA ASN A 22 24.88 -26.28 23.86
C ASN A 22 24.09 -24.99 24.04
N HIS A 23 24.51 -23.90 23.40
CA HIS A 23 23.83 -22.62 23.48
C HIS A 23 23.18 -22.28 22.14
N ASP A 24 21.85 -22.19 22.13
CA ASP A 24 21.07 -21.70 21.00
C ASP A 24 20.91 -20.17 21.11
N ASN A 25 21.02 -19.48 19.97
CA ASN A 25 20.83 -18.05 19.90
C ASN A 25 20.24 -17.64 18.54
N GLY A 26 19.70 -16.43 18.48
CA GLY A 26 19.16 -15.88 17.25
C GLY A 26 19.08 -14.37 17.25
N CYS A 27 18.97 -13.79 16.06
CA CYS A 27 18.78 -12.35 15.87
C CYS A 27 17.93 -12.04 14.65
N ILE A 28 17.34 -10.84 14.64
CA ILE A 28 16.71 -10.30 13.44
C ILE A 28 17.79 -9.88 12.44
N VAL A 29 17.62 -10.24 11.17
CA VAL A 29 18.44 -9.79 10.04
C VAL A 29 17.52 -9.33 8.91
N ASN A 30 18.01 -8.47 8.03
CA ASN A 30 17.27 -7.95 6.86
C ASN A 30 18.08 -7.98 5.55
N THR A 31 19.26 -8.61 5.55
CA THR A 31 20.17 -8.65 4.41
C THR A 31 20.22 -10.03 3.73
N PHE A 32 19.32 -10.94 4.10
CA PHE A 32 19.27 -12.27 3.50
C PHE A 32 18.79 -12.21 2.05
N SER A 33 19.54 -12.78 1.13
CA SER A 33 19.21 -12.80 -0.30
C SER A 33 19.83 -14.00 -1.00
N GLN A 34 19.20 -14.44 -2.09
CA GLN A 34 19.81 -15.40 -3.02
C GLN A 34 20.91 -14.71 -3.83
N LEU A 35 22.09 -15.34 -3.91
CA LEU A 35 23.23 -14.85 -4.66
C LEU A 35 23.46 -15.62 -5.97
N ALA A 36 23.16 -16.92 -5.98
CA ALA A 36 23.27 -17.76 -7.17
C ALA A 36 22.26 -18.93 -7.12
N SER A 37 21.82 -19.40 -8.28
CA SER A 37 20.92 -20.55 -8.41
C SER A 37 21.65 -21.89 -8.64
N SER A 38 22.89 -21.87 -9.10
CA SER A 38 23.70 -23.08 -9.31
C SER A 38 25.20 -22.84 -9.09
N PRO A 39 25.81 -23.37 -8.00
CA PRO A 39 25.12 -23.96 -6.85
C PRO A 39 24.22 -22.93 -6.16
N LEU A 40 23.17 -23.41 -5.48
CA LEU A 40 22.24 -22.54 -4.74
C LEU A 40 22.98 -21.86 -3.56
N ARG A 41 23.25 -20.56 -3.72
CA ARG A 41 24.00 -19.74 -2.77
C ARG A 41 23.14 -18.61 -2.26
N VAL A 42 23.30 -18.32 -0.97
CA VAL A 42 22.64 -17.21 -0.28
C VAL A 42 23.67 -16.38 0.47
N GLY A 43 23.33 -15.10 0.70
CA GLY A 43 24.14 -14.16 1.45
C GLY A 43 23.36 -13.61 2.64
N VAL A 44 24.03 -13.41 3.78
CA VAL A 44 23.49 -12.67 4.92
C VAL A 44 24.60 -11.87 5.60
N SER A 45 24.35 -10.58 5.83
CA SER A 45 25.24 -9.71 6.58
C SER A 45 24.78 -9.60 8.03
N VAL A 46 25.65 -9.95 8.97
CA VAL A 46 25.36 -9.94 10.42
C VAL A 46 26.31 -8.97 11.11
N SER A 47 25.78 -8.12 12.00
CA SER A 47 26.59 -7.17 12.77
C SER A 47 27.60 -7.90 13.64
N LYS A 48 28.87 -7.45 13.62
CA LYS A 48 29.94 -8.03 14.46
C LYS A 48 29.68 -7.86 15.96
N GLU A 49 28.80 -6.94 16.33
CA GLU A 49 28.40 -6.71 17.72
C GLU A 49 27.49 -7.83 18.25
N ASN A 50 26.75 -8.51 17.36
CA ASN A 50 25.80 -9.56 17.71
C ASN A 50 26.54 -10.86 18.04
N LEU A 51 26.15 -11.52 19.14
CA LEU A 51 26.64 -12.86 19.48
C LEU A 51 26.42 -13.86 18.33
N SER A 52 25.30 -13.74 17.63
CA SER A 52 25.00 -14.60 16.48
C SER A 52 26.08 -14.53 15.40
N CYS A 53 26.71 -13.37 15.16
CA CYS A 53 27.79 -13.25 14.18
C CYS A 53 28.99 -14.13 14.56
N GLN A 54 29.38 -14.10 15.83
CA GLN A 54 30.49 -14.90 16.37
C GLN A 54 30.17 -16.39 16.32
N MET A 55 28.94 -16.76 16.68
CA MET A 55 28.49 -18.15 16.64
C MET A 55 28.39 -18.69 15.21
N VAL A 56 27.94 -17.90 14.23
CA VAL A 56 27.92 -18.32 12.83
C VAL A 56 29.34 -18.50 12.30
N GLU A 57 30.25 -17.60 12.66
CA GLU A 57 31.66 -17.71 12.28
C GLU A 57 32.33 -18.96 12.87
N ALA A 58 32.01 -19.33 14.11
CA ALA A 58 32.56 -20.50 14.78
C ALA A 58 31.93 -21.82 14.31
N SER A 59 30.60 -21.87 14.20
CA SER A 59 29.87 -23.10 13.85
C SER A 59 29.84 -23.39 12.34
N GLY A 60 29.94 -22.35 11.50
CA GLY A 60 29.84 -22.45 10.05
C GLY A 60 28.44 -22.83 9.55
N ILE A 61 27.42 -22.86 10.39
CA ILE A 61 26.04 -23.18 10.02
C ILE A 61 25.04 -22.20 10.64
N PHE A 62 23.94 -21.96 9.95
CA PHE A 62 22.83 -21.15 10.47
C PHE A 62 21.51 -21.56 9.80
N ASN A 63 20.41 -21.20 10.43
CA ASN A 63 19.09 -21.22 9.80
C ASN A 63 18.61 -19.79 9.57
N ILE A 64 17.80 -19.61 8.53
CA ILE A 64 17.03 -18.41 8.28
C ILE A 64 15.57 -18.79 8.26
N THR A 65 14.78 -18.19 9.17
CA THR A 65 13.33 -18.23 9.09
C THR A 65 12.83 -16.91 8.50
N VAL A 66 12.05 -16.99 7.42
CA VAL A 66 11.44 -15.85 6.76
C VAL A 66 10.13 -15.50 7.45
N LEU A 67 10.06 -14.32 8.04
CA LEU A 67 8.88 -13.87 8.79
C LEU A 67 7.78 -13.42 7.83
N ASP A 68 6.53 -13.71 8.17
CA ASP A 68 5.35 -13.30 7.40
C ASP A 68 4.61 -12.09 8.00
N GLU A 69 3.75 -11.43 7.22
CA GLU A 69 3.00 -10.24 7.65
C GLU A 69 2.12 -10.43 8.90
N ALA A 70 1.89 -11.67 9.36
CA ALA A 70 1.20 -11.95 10.61
C ALA A 70 2.11 -11.83 11.85
N ALA A 71 3.43 -11.74 11.66
CA ALA A 71 4.41 -11.59 12.73
C ALA A 71 4.11 -10.41 13.64
N LYS A 72 4.02 -10.70 14.94
CA LYS A 72 3.77 -9.70 15.98
C LYS A 72 5.07 -9.04 16.40
N PHE A 73 4.96 -7.82 16.94
CA PHE A 73 6.11 -7.07 17.43
C PHE A 73 6.94 -7.85 18.47
N ASP A 74 6.31 -8.75 19.24
CA ASP A 74 6.98 -9.58 20.23
C ASP A 74 8.09 -10.46 19.65
N VAL A 75 7.95 -10.96 18.42
CA VAL A 75 9.03 -11.71 17.73
C VAL A 75 10.26 -10.80 17.54
N PHE A 76 10.03 -9.58 17.08
CA PHE A 76 11.10 -8.59 16.86
C PHE A 76 11.70 -8.11 18.16
N LYS A 77 10.88 -7.86 19.19
CA LYS A 77 11.33 -7.50 20.54
C LYS A 77 12.19 -8.62 21.14
N HIS A 78 11.79 -9.87 20.95
CA HIS A 78 12.50 -11.02 21.49
C HIS A 78 13.86 -11.24 20.81
N PHE A 79 13.88 -11.30 19.48
CA PHE A 79 15.11 -11.62 18.74
C PHE A 79 15.97 -10.39 18.41
N GLY A 80 15.39 -9.20 18.31
CA GLY A 80 16.04 -7.97 17.84
C GLY A 80 16.43 -6.96 18.93
N TYR A 81 15.76 -6.94 20.09
CA TYR A 81 16.00 -5.94 21.15
C TYR A 81 16.73 -6.50 22.37
N GLN A 82 17.11 -7.77 22.32
CA GLN A 82 17.81 -8.46 23.40
C GLN A 82 19.12 -9.04 22.88
N SER A 83 20.17 -8.96 23.68
CA SER A 83 21.46 -9.57 23.35
C SER A 83 21.50 -11.00 23.86
N GLY A 84 21.81 -11.96 22.97
CA GLY A 84 22.03 -13.37 23.34
C GLY A 84 23.20 -13.57 24.32
N LYS A 85 24.08 -12.57 24.49
CA LYS A 85 25.17 -12.61 25.49
C LYS A 85 24.63 -12.66 26.92
N ASN A 86 23.44 -12.10 27.13
CA ASN A 86 22.88 -11.86 28.46
C ASN A 86 21.53 -12.58 28.67
N VAL A 87 20.90 -13.06 27.60
CA VAL A 87 19.56 -13.67 27.64
C VAL A 87 19.57 -14.95 26.82
N ASP A 88 19.14 -16.04 27.44
CA ASP A 88 18.79 -17.26 26.71
C ASP A 88 17.43 -17.06 26.03
N LYS A 89 17.47 -16.82 24.72
CA LYS A 89 16.27 -16.54 23.91
C LYS A 89 15.42 -17.79 23.65
N PHE A 90 15.92 -18.99 23.95
CA PHE A 90 15.23 -20.25 23.62
C PHE A 90 14.82 -21.06 24.86
N ALA A 91 15.20 -20.63 26.07
CA ALA A 91 14.92 -21.34 27.33
C ALA A 91 13.43 -21.72 27.57
N GLN A 92 12.49 -20.96 27.00
CA GLN A 92 11.04 -21.17 27.18
C GLN A 92 10.31 -21.40 25.84
N MET A 93 11.02 -21.81 24.80
CA MET A 93 10.44 -22.01 23.47
C MET A 93 10.45 -23.50 23.10
N GLU A 94 9.27 -24.04 22.79
CA GLU A 94 9.13 -25.37 22.17
C GLU A 94 9.11 -25.21 20.65
N LEU A 95 10.28 -25.28 20.02
CA LEU A 95 10.44 -25.14 18.57
C LEU A 95 11.01 -26.41 17.95
N PRO A 96 10.65 -26.73 16.69
CA PRO A 96 11.31 -27.81 15.96
C PRO A 96 12.73 -27.43 15.57
N ARG A 97 13.57 -28.45 15.37
CA ARG A 97 14.91 -28.31 14.81
C ARG A 97 14.94 -28.81 13.37
N SER A 98 15.74 -28.14 12.54
CA SER A 98 16.08 -28.64 11.20
C SER A 98 17.07 -29.81 11.29
N SER A 99 17.33 -30.47 10.16
CA SER A 99 18.28 -31.58 10.05
C SER A 99 19.72 -31.20 10.46
N ASN A 100 20.08 -29.92 10.36
CA ASN A 100 21.36 -29.37 10.85
C ASN A 100 21.38 -29.11 12.37
N GLY A 101 20.31 -29.47 13.09
CA GLY A 101 20.22 -29.33 14.54
C GLY A 101 19.89 -27.93 15.05
N LEU A 102 19.58 -26.96 14.19
CA LEU A 102 19.25 -25.59 14.57
C LEU A 102 17.73 -25.37 14.66
N TYR A 103 17.28 -24.54 15.61
CA TYR A 103 15.86 -24.17 15.70
C TYR A 103 15.40 -23.37 14.49
N TYR A 104 14.11 -23.44 14.19
CA TYR A 104 13.43 -22.51 13.28
C TYR A 104 12.03 -22.20 13.80
N LEU A 105 11.48 -21.06 13.40
CA LEU A 105 10.12 -20.69 13.80
C LEU A 105 9.12 -21.31 12.82
N THR A 106 8.02 -21.85 13.35
CA THR A 106 6.90 -22.38 12.55
C THR A 106 5.70 -21.44 12.52
N GLU A 107 5.57 -20.57 13.52
CA GLU A 107 4.55 -19.53 13.57
C GLU A 107 5.11 -18.22 13.02
N HIS A 108 4.24 -17.42 12.41
CA HIS A 108 4.58 -16.12 11.83
C HIS A 108 5.73 -16.20 10.81
N ALA A 109 5.79 -17.31 10.07
CA ALA A 109 6.85 -17.63 9.14
C ALA A 109 6.29 -18.33 7.90
N ASN A 110 6.79 -17.96 6.73
CA ASN A 110 6.38 -18.57 5.47
C ASN A 110 7.37 -19.62 4.95
N SER A 111 8.65 -19.52 5.31
CA SER A 111 9.69 -20.44 4.86
C SER A 111 10.91 -20.47 5.78
N CYS A 112 11.69 -21.55 5.69
CA CYS A 112 12.93 -21.74 6.43
C CYS A 112 14.03 -22.29 5.52
N PHE A 113 15.26 -21.81 5.70
CA PHE A 113 16.46 -22.25 4.98
C PHE A 113 17.52 -22.69 5.97
N SER A 114 18.11 -23.86 5.76
CA SER A 114 19.28 -24.33 6.48
C SER A 114 20.52 -24.10 5.63
N CYS A 115 21.52 -23.44 6.22
CA CYS A 115 22.64 -22.87 5.50
C CYS A 115 23.98 -23.35 6.07
N LYS A 116 24.93 -23.65 5.18
CA LYS A 116 26.32 -23.94 5.51
C LYS A 116 27.24 -22.89 4.90
N VAL A 117 27.96 -22.17 5.74
CA VAL A 117 28.90 -21.12 5.33
C VAL A 117 30.01 -21.71 4.46
N THR A 118 30.25 -21.07 3.33
CA THR A 118 31.29 -21.42 2.36
C THR A 118 32.35 -20.34 2.22
N ASP A 119 31.97 -19.09 2.44
CA ASP A 119 32.90 -17.95 2.44
C ASP A 119 32.38 -16.84 3.36
N LYS A 120 33.26 -15.92 3.76
CA LYS A 120 32.90 -14.73 4.51
C LYS A 120 33.70 -13.51 4.06
N LYS A 121 33.06 -12.34 4.06
CA LYS A 121 33.71 -11.07 3.73
C LYS A 121 33.48 -10.05 4.84
N ASP A 122 34.57 -9.39 5.23
CA ASP A 122 34.51 -8.24 6.12
C ASP A 122 34.02 -6.99 5.38
N LEU A 123 32.89 -6.43 5.84
CA LEU A 123 32.27 -5.21 5.31
C LEU A 123 32.43 -4.01 6.26
N GLY A 124 33.34 -4.08 7.23
CA GLY A 124 33.50 -3.08 8.28
C GLY A 124 32.66 -3.43 9.50
N SER A 125 31.43 -2.90 9.58
CA SER A 125 30.53 -3.11 10.75
C SER A 125 29.89 -4.50 10.76
N HIS A 126 29.83 -5.17 9.62
CA HIS A 126 29.19 -6.48 9.46
C HIS A 126 30.16 -7.49 8.84
N LEU A 127 29.93 -8.78 9.11
CA LEU A 127 30.44 -9.87 8.27
C LEU A 127 29.33 -10.31 7.32
N LEU A 128 29.63 -10.35 6.03
CA LEU A 128 28.81 -11.05 5.04
C LEU A 128 29.20 -12.53 5.04
N PHE A 129 28.24 -13.40 5.31
CA PHE A 129 28.39 -14.84 5.15
C PHE A 129 27.77 -15.27 3.83
N ILE A 130 28.54 -15.98 3.00
CA ILE A 130 28.08 -16.64 1.78
C ILE A 130 27.93 -18.12 2.08
N ALA A 131 26.74 -18.67 1.88
CA ALA A 131 26.42 -20.04 2.29
C ALA A 131 25.74 -20.86 1.19
N GLU A 132 25.95 -22.17 1.23
CA GLU A 132 25.11 -23.16 0.54
C GLU A 132 23.79 -23.33 1.28
N VAL A 133 22.68 -23.44 0.56
CA VAL A 133 21.43 -23.93 1.13
C VAL A 133 21.47 -25.46 1.12
N THR A 134 21.49 -26.07 2.31
CA THR A 134 21.55 -27.53 2.48
C THR A 134 20.17 -28.17 2.66
N ASP A 135 19.19 -27.41 3.13
CA ASP A 135 17.78 -27.81 3.24
C ASP A 135 16.90 -26.56 3.19
N MET A 136 15.67 -26.67 2.71
CA MET A 136 14.70 -25.58 2.71
C MET A 136 13.27 -26.12 2.83
N LYS A 137 12.42 -25.37 3.54
CA LYS A 137 11.04 -25.74 3.81
C LYS A 137 10.12 -24.57 3.53
N LEU A 138 9.07 -24.84 2.77
CA LEU A 138 7.91 -23.97 2.68
C LEU A 138 6.99 -24.29 3.87
N LEU A 139 6.69 -23.29 4.69
CA LEU A 139 5.86 -23.42 5.89
C LEU A 139 4.44 -22.93 5.61
N ASN A 140 4.30 -21.84 4.85
CA ASN A 140 3.02 -21.27 4.45
C ASN A 140 3.12 -20.56 3.09
N ASP A 141 2.57 -21.17 2.05
CA ASP A 141 2.66 -20.70 0.66
C ASP A 141 1.84 -19.42 0.40
N SER A 142 0.79 -19.18 1.18
CA SER A 142 -0.10 -18.02 0.98
C SER A 142 0.29 -16.80 1.81
N ALA A 143 1.35 -16.91 2.63
CA ALA A 143 1.77 -15.85 3.53
C ALA A 143 2.91 -15.00 2.95
N GLU A 144 2.62 -13.70 2.81
CA GLU A 144 3.58 -12.72 2.32
C GLU A 144 4.70 -12.43 3.34
N THR A 145 5.93 -12.26 2.85
CA THR A 145 7.10 -11.94 3.69
C THR A 145 7.00 -10.52 4.27
N VAL A 146 7.30 -10.36 5.55
CA VAL A 146 7.48 -9.02 6.15
C VAL A 146 8.62 -8.31 5.46
N THR A 147 8.32 -7.18 4.82
CA THR A 147 9.37 -6.26 4.37
C THR A 147 9.78 -5.31 5.49
N TYR A 148 11.01 -4.79 5.45
CA TYR A 148 11.47 -3.77 6.40
C TYR A 148 10.55 -2.53 6.42
N SER A 149 10.04 -2.14 5.25
CA SER A 149 9.05 -1.07 5.11
C SER A 149 7.73 -1.42 5.80
N TYR A 150 7.21 -2.64 5.57
CA TYR A 150 6.00 -3.12 6.24
C TYR A 150 6.15 -3.12 7.76
N TYR A 151 7.27 -3.64 8.27
CA TYR A 151 7.56 -3.63 9.70
C TYR A 151 7.54 -2.23 10.30
N GLN A 152 8.20 -1.26 9.67
CA GLN A 152 8.24 0.12 10.17
C GLN A 152 6.85 0.78 10.21
N ARG A 153 5.95 0.42 9.28
CA ARG A 153 4.60 1.01 9.19
C ARG A 153 3.57 0.29 10.06
N MET A 154 3.61 -1.04 10.09
CA MET A 154 2.50 -1.88 10.54
C MET A 154 2.78 -2.67 11.82
N ILE A 155 4.06 -2.95 12.13
CA ILE A 155 4.42 -3.85 13.23
C ILE A 155 5.13 -3.10 14.36
N LYS A 156 6.11 -2.27 14.02
CA LYS A 156 6.91 -1.55 15.01
C LYS A 156 6.01 -0.52 15.73
N PRO A 157 5.92 -0.55 17.07
CA PRO A 157 5.23 0.47 17.84
C PRO A 157 5.80 1.83 17.51
N GLN A 158 4.94 2.74 17.09
CA GLN A 158 5.34 4.13 16.93
C GLN A 158 5.56 4.72 18.33
N PRO A 159 6.62 5.53 18.52
CA PRO A 159 6.76 6.26 19.77
C PRO A 159 5.48 7.03 20.03
N ALA A 160 4.95 6.92 21.26
CA ALA A 160 3.81 7.74 21.68
C ALA A 160 4.19 9.21 21.42
N ALA A 161 3.32 9.94 20.73
CA ALA A 161 3.52 11.36 20.48
C ALA A 161 3.55 12.07 21.83
N ALA A 162 4.75 12.31 22.37
CA ALA A 162 4.94 13.34 23.35
C ALA A 162 4.50 14.64 22.65
N ALA A 163 3.54 15.35 23.25
CA ALA A 163 3.13 16.66 22.78
C ALA A 163 4.27 17.65 23.07
N VAL A 164 5.30 17.64 22.22
CA VAL A 164 6.40 18.59 22.31
C VAL A 164 6.18 19.67 21.26
N SER A 165 6.00 20.90 21.74
CA SER A 165 6.21 22.08 20.92
C SER A 165 7.68 22.11 20.51
N GLY A 166 7.94 22.15 19.22
CA GLY A 166 9.29 21.99 18.71
C GLY A 166 9.40 22.24 17.23
N TRP A 167 10.55 21.87 16.69
CA TRP A 167 10.91 22.11 15.31
C TRP A 167 11.29 20.78 14.66
N ARG A 168 10.67 20.44 13.53
CA ARG A 168 10.98 19.23 12.76
C ARG A 168 11.89 19.60 11.60
N CYS A 169 13.02 18.93 11.47
CA CYS A 169 13.86 19.02 10.28
C CYS A 169 13.08 18.48 9.07
N SER A 170 12.87 19.30 8.04
CA SER A 170 12.14 18.94 6.82
C SER A 170 12.88 17.87 5.98
N VAL A 171 14.18 17.71 6.20
CA VAL A 171 15.04 16.77 5.46
C VAL A 171 15.01 15.36 6.04
N CYS A 172 15.09 15.22 7.37
CA CYS A 172 15.25 13.90 8.02
C CYS A 172 14.25 13.61 9.14
N ASN A 173 13.30 14.51 9.37
CA ASN A 173 12.28 14.43 10.43
C ASN A 173 12.81 14.41 11.86
N TYR A 174 14.10 14.71 12.08
CA TYR A 174 14.62 14.95 13.43
C TYR A 174 13.82 16.05 14.11
N VAL A 175 13.38 15.80 15.34
CA VAL A 175 12.64 16.78 16.15
C VAL A 175 13.59 17.40 17.15
N TYR A 176 13.75 18.72 17.06
CA TYR A 176 14.33 19.54 18.10
C TYR A 176 13.22 19.97 19.07
N GLU A 177 13.37 19.61 20.33
CA GLU A 177 12.43 19.91 21.40
C GLU A 177 12.82 21.24 22.05
N GLY A 178 12.03 22.30 21.79
CA GLY A 178 12.28 23.65 22.29
C GLY A 178 11.40 24.69 21.62
N GLU A 179 10.97 25.72 22.36
CA GLU A 179 10.08 26.76 21.82
C GLU A 179 10.75 27.59 20.71
N THR A 180 12.05 27.87 20.85
CA THR A 180 12.85 28.62 19.89
C THR A 180 14.03 27.77 19.40
N LEU A 181 14.18 27.69 18.08
CA LEU A 181 15.33 27.03 17.43
C LEU A 181 16.49 28.03 17.33
N PRO A 182 17.69 27.72 17.85
CA PRO A 182 18.86 28.60 17.69
C PRO A 182 19.17 28.83 16.20
N PRO A 183 19.52 30.05 15.76
CA PRO A 183 19.77 30.36 14.35
C PRO A 183 20.94 29.57 13.74
N ASP A 184 21.89 29.15 14.57
CA ASP A 184 23.06 28.36 14.24
C ASP A 184 22.86 26.85 14.52
N TYR A 185 21.64 26.43 14.87
CA TYR A 185 21.36 25.03 15.16
C TYR A 185 21.58 24.15 13.93
N VAL A 186 22.35 23.08 14.11
CA VAL A 186 22.64 22.09 13.08
C VAL A 186 21.99 20.77 13.48
N CYS A 187 21.14 20.24 12.60
CA CYS A 187 20.49 18.96 12.82
C CYS A 187 21.54 17.87 13.13
N PRO A 188 21.46 17.19 14.28
CA PRO A 188 22.47 16.20 14.66
C PRO A 188 22.46 14.98 13.74
N LEU A 189 21.34 14.70 13.06
CA LEU A 189 21.18 13.55 12.15
C LEU A 189 21.63 13.85 10.72
N CYS A 190 21.13 14.90 10.08
CA CYS A 190 21.43 15.18 8.66
C CYS A 190 22.43 16.32 8.43
N LYS A 191 22.84 17.05 9.48
CA LYS A 191 23.79 18.17 9.43
C LYS A 191 23.31 19.42 8.66
N HIS A 192 22.03 19.51 8.35
CA HIS A 192 21.40 20.71 7.80
C HIS A 192 21.15 21.76 8.88
N GLY A 193 21.21 23.04 8.49
CA GLY A 193 21.07 24.18 9.39
C GLY A 193 19.63 24.50 9.77
N ALA A 194 19.45 25.48 10.67
CA ALA A 194 18.15 25.87 11.22
C ALA A 194 17.10 26.29 10.18
N ALA A 195 17.51 26.71 8.98
CA ALA A 195 16.59 27.03 7.88
C ALA A 195 15.76 25.82 7.41
N ASP A 196 16.28 24.61 7.59
CA ASP A 196 15.63 23.36 7.18
C ASP A 196 14.76 22.76 8.30
N PHE A 197 14.33 23.58 9.26
CA PHE A 197 13.43 23.18 10.34
C PHE A 197 12.10 23.93 10.26
N VAL A 198 11.01 23.16 10.34
CA VAL A 198 9.63 23.66 10.33
C VAL A 198 9.01 23.51 11.70
N ARG A 199 8.33 24.56 12.18
CA ARG A 199 7.66 24.57 13.48
C ARG A 199 6.51 23.58 13.50
N ILE A 200 6.42 22.78 14.56
CA ILE A 200 5.32 21.85 14.81
C ILE A 200 4.30 22.57 15.70
N THR A 201 3.10 22.83 15.17
CA THR A 201 1.93 23.23 15.98
C THR A 201 1.07 22.00 16.28
N PRO A 202 0.59 21.80 17.52
CA PRO A 202 -0.25 20.65 17.81
C PRO A 202 -1.61 20.78 17.13
N ALA A 203 -1.95 19.84 16.25
CA ALA A 203 -3.34 19.56 15.90
C ALA A 203 -3.96 18.68 17.00
N ALA A 204 -5.23 18.90 17.33
CA ALA A 204 -5.94 18.17 18.38
C ALA A 204 -5.90 16.65 18.11
N ALA A 205 -5.35 15.91 19.06
CA ALA A 205 -5.15 14.48 18.97
C ALA A 205 -6.44 13.71 19.32
N THR A 206 -6.77 12.72 18.48
CA THR A 206 -7.71 11.64 18.82
C THR A 206 -6.88 10.39 19.18
N PRO A 207 -7.12 9.73 20.33
CA PRO A 207 -6.30 8.60 20.78
C PRO A 207 -6.66 7.27 20.08
N ALA A 208 -5.66 6.40 19.94
CA ALA A 208 -5.74 5.06 19.37
C ALA A 208 -6.29 4.00 20.36
N ALA A 209 -6.85 2.93 19.76
CA ALA A 209 -7.74 1.90 20.30
C ALA A 209 -7.31 1.14 21.57
N PRO A 210 -8.27 0.71 22.44
CA PRO A 210 -8.03 -0.18 23.58
C PRO A 210 -8.48 -1.65 23.38
N ALA A 211 -7.83 -2.55 24.11
CA ALA A 211 -8.31 -3.89 24.47
C ALA A 211 -9.03 -3.87 25.86
N PRO A 212 -9.50 -5.04 26.36
CA PRO A 212 -10.90 -5.44 26.48
C PRO A 212 -11.74 -4.65 27.52
N ALA A 213 -13.06 -4.86 27.50
CA ALA A 213 -14.13 -4.11 28.17
C ALA A 213 -13.79 -3.54 29.57
N LYS A 214 -13.73 -2.21 29.66
CA LYS A 214 -13.50 -1.47 30.91
C LYS A 214 -14.82 -1.20 31.62
N THR A 215 -14.93 -1.68 32.86
CA THR A 215 -15.86 -1.12 33.85
C THR A 215 -15.52 0.36 34.09
N ALA A 216 -16.52 1.23 34.16
CA ALA A 216 -16.34 2.64 34.52
C ALA A 216 -17.37 3.09 35.56
N TRP A 217 -17.13 4.25 36.16
CA TRP A 217 -17.96 4.83 37.21
C TRP A 217 -18.38 6.25 36.80
N LYS A 218 -19.68 6.52 36.77
CA LYS A 218 -20.23 7.82 36.36
C LYS A 218 -20.80 8.58 37.55
N CYS A 219 -20.28 9.78 37.78
CA CYS A 219 -20.82 10.70 38.77
C CYS A 219 -22.27 11.08 38.41
N GLN A 220 -23.22 10.83 39.29
CA GLN A 220 -24.63 11.12 39.06
C GLN A 220 -24.91 12.63 39.02
N ILE A 221 -24.09 13.45 39.69
CA ILE A 221 -24.25 14.90 39.78
C ILE A 221 -23.79 15.60 38.49
N CYS A 222 -22.53 15.39 38.08
CA CYS A 222 -21.92 16.15 36.97
C CYS A 222 -21.60 15.32 35.72
N LYS A 223 -21.98 14.03 35.74
CA LYS A 223 -21.79 13.07 34.64
C LYS A 223 -20.32 12.79 34.28
N TYR A 224 -19.37 13.24 35.09
CA TYR A 224 -17.95 12.85 34.97
C TYR A 224 -17.80 11.33 35.05
N VAL A 225 -16.97 10.76 34.19
CA VAL A 225 -16.69 9.32 34.14
C VAL A 225 -15.27 9.07 34.63
N TYR A 226 -15.15 8.22 35.64
CA TYR A 226 -13.90 7.64 36.11
C TYR A 226 -13.76 6.24 35.50
N GLU A 227 -12.71 6.01 34.71
CA GLU A 227 -12.43 4.71 34.12
C GLU A 227 -11.59 3.87 35.08
N GLY A 228 -12.12 2.73 35.52
CA GLY A 228 -11.43 1.84 36.45
C GLY A 228 -12.37 0.74 36.97
N GLU A 229 -11.82 -0.45 37.19
CA GLU A 229 -12.59 -1.61 37.69
C GLU A 229 -13.23 -1.32 39.06
N THR A 230 -12.53 -0.60 39.92
CA THR A 230 -12.99 -0.19 41.25
C THR A 230 -12.83 1.31 41.47
N LEU A 231 -13.82 1.95 42.09
CA LEU A 231 -13.73 3.34 42.53
C LEU A 231 -13.15 3.40 43.96
N PRO A 232 -12.06 4.15 44.19
CA PRO A 232 -11.52 4.33 45.54
C PRO A 232 -12.58 4.93 46.50
N PRO A 233 -12.69 4.45 47.76
CA PRO A 233 -13.70 4.94 48.70
C PRO A 233 -13.57 6.42 49.04
N ASP A 234 -12.36 6.96 48.96
CA ASP A 234 -12.01 8.36 49.20
C ASP A 234 -11.98 9.20 47.91
N TYR A 235 -12.45 8.65 46.79
CA TYR A 235 -12.40 9.33 45.50
C TYR A 235 -13.29 10.59 45.50
N ILE A 236 -12.69 11.73 45.17
CA ILE A 236 -13.41 13.00 45.01
C ILE A 236 -13.53 13.33 43.54
N CYS A 237 -14.77 13.52 43.07
CA CYS A 237 -15.04 13.92 41.70
C CYS A 237 -14.28 15.20 41.33
N PRO A 238 -13.44 15.20 40.29
CA PRO A 238 -12.63 16.37 39.96
C PRO A 238 -13.49 17.56 39.49
N ARG A 239 -14.70 17.30 38.97
CA ARG A 239 -15.62 18.33 38.46
C ARG A 239 -16.51 18.94 39.53
N CYS A 240 -17.23 18.14 40.31
CA CYS A 240 -18.21 18.65 41.30
C CYS A 240 -17.76 18.55 42.75
N LYS A 241 -16.57 18.01 43.02
CA LYS A 241 -15.97 17.85 44.35
C LYS A 241 -16.77 17.02 45.36
N ARG A 242 -17.71 16.19 44.88
CA ARG A 242 -18.44 15.21 45.68
C ARG A 242 -17.68 13.89 45.80
N GLY A 243 -17.97 13.12 46.86
CA GLY A 243 -17.27 11.88 47.16
C GLY A 243 -17.72 10.70 46.27
N ALA A 244 -17.14 9.53 46.55
CA ALA A 244 -17.34 8.31 45.80
C ALA A 244 -18.79 7.81 45.84
N GLU A 245 -19.56 8.18 46.87
CA GLU A 245 -20.98 7.86 47.04
C GLU A 245 -21.86 8.35 45.88
N GLU A 246 -21.41 9.39 45.17
CA GLU A 246 -22.15 9.99 44.05
C GLU A 246 -21.85 9.32 42.71
N PHE A 247 -21.10 8.22 42.66
CA PHE A 247 -20.76 7.50 41.44
C PHE A 247 -21.49 6.18 41.33
N ILE A 248 -22.04 5.91 40.15
CA ILE A 248 -22.60 4.60 39.81
C ILE A 248 -21.71 3.86 38.83
N LYS A 249 -21.60 2.55 39.02
CA LYS A 249 -20.96 1.67 38.06
C LYS A 249 -21.76 1.70 36.75
N ILE A 250 -21.07 1.92 35.64
CA ILE A 250 -21.61 1.83 34.29
C ILE A 250 -20.77 0.84 33.49
N GLU A 251 -21.44 0.12 32.60
CA GLU A 251 -20.79 -0.65 31.55
C GLU A 251 -20.65 0.28 30.34
N LEU A 252 -19.41 0.45 29.86
CA LEU A 252 -19.18 1.18 28.63
C LEU A 252 -19.50 0.23 27.48
N GLU A 253 -20.65 0.45 26.82
CA GLU A 253 -20.94 -0.23 25.54
C GLU A 253 -19.84 0.17 24.55
N ALA A 254 -19.16 -0.84 23.99
CA ALA A 254 -18.16 -0.62 22.97
C ALA A 254 -18.83 0.01 21.75
N GLN A 255 -18.53 1.28 21.48
CA GLN A 255 -18.85 1.88 20.20
C GLN A 255 -17.98 1.16 19.15
N GLU A 256 -18.60 0.43 18.23
CA GLU A 256 -17.90 -0.16 17.08
C GLU A 256 -17.22 0.96 16.29
N GLU A 257 -15.89 1.05 16.38
CA GLU A 257 -15.10 1.90 15.49
C GLU A 257 -15.22 1.35 14.07
N LYS A 258 -16.05 1.99 13.25
CA LYS A 258 -16.16 1.70 11.82
C LYS A 258 -14.83 2.07 11.16
N MET A 259 -14.04 1.06 10.78
CA MET A 259 -12.84 1.27 9.95
C MET A 259 -13.22 2.05 8.69
N GLU A 260 -12.49 3.14 8.40
CA GLU A 260 -12.70 3.88 7.17
C GLU A 260 -12.25 3.03 5.97
N PHE A 261 -13.12 2.93 4.97
CA PHE A 261 -12.84 2.14 3.77
C PHE A 261 -11.73 2.77 2.93
N LYS A 262 -11.66 4.10 2.87
CA LYS A 262 -10.61 4.85 2.17
C LYS A 262 -9.27 4.71 2.88
N GLY A 263 -8.21 4.40 2.14
CA GLY A 263 -6.88 4.09 2.65
C GLY A 263 -6.75 2.70 3.27
N SER A 264 -7.80 1.88 3.25
CA SER A 264 -7.77 0.52 3.79
C SER A 264 -7.06 -0.45 2.83
N LYS A 265 -6.62 -1.59 3.37
CA LYS A 265 -6.14 -2.71 2.54
C LYS A 265 -7.24 -3.23 1.59
N THR A 266 -8.50 -3.14 2.00
CA THR A 266 -9.64 -3.57 1.17
C THR A 266 -9.79 -2.70 -0.07
N GLU A 267 -9.62 -1.37 0.06
CA GLU A 267 -9.64 -0.47 -1.09
C GLU A 267 -8.52 -0.83 -2.09
N ALA A 268 -7.29 -1.03 -1.60
CA ALA A 268 -6.16 -1.45 -2.43
C ALA A 268 -6.41 -2.80 -3.13
N ASN A 269 -6.99 -3.77 -2.43
CA ASN A 269 -7.35 -5.07 -3.00
C ASN A 269 -8.40 -4.93 -4.12
N LEU A 270 -9.37 -4.03 -3.96
CA LEU A 270 -10.39 -3.77 -4.98
C LEU A 270 -9.83 -3.05 -6.20
N MET A 271 -8.88 -2.12 -6.03
CA MET A 271 -8.16 -1.50 -7.13
C MET A 271 -7.34 -2.55 -7.91
N TYR A 272 -6.67 -3.45 -7.21
CA TYR A 272 -5.92 -4.55 -7.83
C TYR A 272 -6.86 -5.52 -8.60
N ALA A 273 -7.99 -5.89 -8.00
CA ALA A 273 -9.00 -6.71 -8.66
C ALA A 273 -9.55 -6.02 -9.91
N PHE A 274 -9.87 -4.72 -9.84
CA PHE A 274 -10.32 -3.94 -10.99
C PHE A 274 -9.31 -3.92 -12.14
N ALA A 275 -8.02 -3.76 -11.84
CA ALA A 275 -6.95 -3.83 -12.84
C ALA A 275 -6.89 -5.22 -13.49
N GLY A 276 -6.99 -6.29 -12.69
CA GLY A 276 -7.01 -7.67 -13.16
C GLY A 276 -8.19 -7.98 -14.09
N GLU A 277 -9.40 -7.62 -13.67
CA GLU A 277 -10.63 -7.83 -14.44
C GLU A 277 -10.65 -7.02 -15.74
N SER A 278 -10.13 -5.78 -15.71
CA SER A 278 -10.01 -4.93 -16.90
C SER A 278 -9.04 -5.52 -17.93
N GLN A 279 -7.90 -6.05 -17.47
CA GLN A 279 -6.96 -6.78 -18.32
C GLN A 279 -7.56 -8.08 -18.86
N ALA A 280 -8.32 -8.83 -18.03
CA ALA A 280 -8.97 -10.07 -18.44
C ALA A 280 -9.99 -9.84 -19.55
N ARG A 281 -10.88 -8.85 -19.40
CA ARG A 281 -11.83 -8.43 -20.43
C ARG A 281 -11.15 -8.18 -21.78
N ASN A 282 -10.09 -7.37 -21.81
CA ASN A 282 -9.39 -7.04 -23.06
C ASN A 282 -8.68 -8.26 -23.67
N LYS A 283 -8.00 -9.08 -22.86
CA LYS A 283 -7.39 -10.33 -23.36
C LYS A 283 -8.43 -11.25 -24.00
N TYR A 284 -9.57 -11.45 -23.35
CA TYR A 284 -10.60 -12.36 -23.83
C TYR A 284 -11.26 -11.87 -25.11
N THR A 285 -11.45 -10.56 -25.32
CA THR A 285 -11.94 -10.05 -26.61
C THR A 285 -10.91 -10.24 -27.75
N TYR A 286 -9.61 -10.14 -27.45
CA TYR A 286 -8.55 -10.47 -28.42
C TYR A 286 -8.53 -11.96 -28.74
N TYR A 287 -8.70 -12.82 -27.74
CA TYR A 287 -8.76 -14.28 -27.93
C TYR A 287 -10.00 -14.70 -28.70
N ALA A 288 -11.15 -14.07 -28.47
CA ALA A 288 -12.35 -14.27 -29.27
C ALA A 288 -12.09 -13.97 -30.75
N SER A 289 -11.43 -12.83 -31.04
CA SER A 289 -11.06 -12.45 -32.41
C SER A 289 -10.13 -13.48 -33.07
N LYS A 290 -9.19 -14.05 -32.31
CA LYS A 290 -8.30 -15.11 -32.78
C LYS A 290 -9.04 -16.43 -33.03
N ALA A 291 -9.87 -16.87 -32.09
CA ALA A 291 -10.69 -18.07 -32.23
C ALA A 291 -11.63 -17.99 -33.45
N LYS A 292 -12.21 -16.82 -33.70
CA LYS A 292 -13.02 -16.55 -34.90
C LYS A 292 -12.23 -16.69 -36.19
N LYS A 293 -11.03 -16.12 -36.26
CA LYS A 293 -10.12 -16.26 -37.42
C LYS A 293 -9.73 -17.72 -37.70
N GLU A 294 -9.76 -18.57 -36.68
CA GLU A 294 -9.47 -20.01 -36.78
C GLU A 294 -10.72 -20.88 -37.02
N GLY A 295 -11.91 -20.27 -37.11
CA GLY A 295 -13.17 -20.96 -37.36
C GLY A 295 -13.85 -21.54 -36.11
N TYR A 296 -13.32 -21.28 -34.91
CA TYR A 296 -13.90 -21.73 -33.64
C TYR A 296 -14.97 -20.76 -33.13
N GLU A 297 -16.06 -20.60 -33.87
CA GLU A 297 -17.13 -19.62 -33.58
C GLU A 297 -17.74 -19.80 -32.18
N GLN A 298 -17.95 -21.04 -31.72
CA GLN A 298 -18.47 -21.29 -30.36
C GLN A 298 -17.49 -20.83 -29.27
N ILE A 299 -16.19 -21.10 -29.45
CA ILE A 299 -15.16 -20.69 -28.49
C ILE A 299 -15.04 -19.17 -28.48
N ALA A 300 -15.12 -18.53 -29.65
CA ALA A 300 -15.13 -17.07 -29.75
C ALA A 300 -16.31 -16.46 -28.98
N ALA A 301 -17.52 -17.00 -29.16
CA ALA A 301 -18.72 -16.56 -28.44
C ALA A 301 -18.59 -16.74 -26.92
N LEU A 302 -17.97 -17.84 -26.46
CA LEU A 302 -17.71 -18.06 -25.04
C LEU A 302 -16.70 -17.06 -24.49
N PHE A 303 -15.61 -16.77 -25.21
CA PHE A 303 -14.67 -15.72 -24.79
C PHE A 303 -15.33 -14.35 -24.71
N GLU A 304 -16.19 -13.98 -25.66
CA GLU A 304 -16.95 -12.71 -25.61
C GLU A 304 -17.92 -12.69 -24.41
N ALA A 305 -18.60 -13.80 -24.12
CA ALA A 305 -19.47 -13.92 -22.96
C ALA A 305 -18.69 -13.74 -21.66
N THR A 306 -17.54 -14.42 -21.51
CA THR A 306 -16.66 -14.28 -20.35
C THR A 306 -16.12 -12.84 -20.23
N ALA A 307 -15.66 -12.22 -21.33
CA ALA A 307 -15.22 -10.82 -21.31
C ALA A 307 -16.31 -9.86 -20.81
N ASN A 308 -17.58 -10.13 -21.18
CA ASN A 308 -18.72 -9.38 -20.67
C ASN A 308 -18.98 -9.63 -19.18
N ASN A 309 -18.68 -10.82 -18.65
CA ASN A 309 -18.74 -11.09 -17.21
C ASN A 309 -17.65 -10.31 -16.46
N GLU A 310 -16.39 -10.34 -16.93
CA GLU A 310 -15.29 -9.60 -16.28
C GLU A 310 -15.54 -8.08 -16.29
N LYS A 311 -16.18 -7.56 -17.34
CA LYS A 311 -16.65 -6.17 -17.37
C LYS A 311 -17.63 -5.86 -16.23
N GLU A 312 -18.56 -6.76 -15.91
CA GLU A 312 -19.49 -6.57 -14.78
C GLU A 312 -18.80 -6.78 -13.43
N HIS A 313 -17.84 -7.70 -13.32
CA HIS A 313 -17.00 -7.86 -12.12
C HIS A 313 -16.19 -6.58 -11.83
N ALA A 314 -15.46 -6.07 -12.82
CA ALA A 314 -14.72 -4.81 -12.74
C ALA A 314 -15.62 -3.65 -12.27
N LYS A 315 -16.87 -3.58 -12.78
CA LYS A 315 -17.84 -2.55 -12.41
C LYS A 315 -18.26 -2.62 -10.94
N LEU A 316 -18.34 -3.81 -10.34
CA LEU A 316 -18.61 -3.95 -8.90
C LEU A 316 -17.51 -3.28 -8.08
N TRP A 317 -16.25 -3.57 -8.42
CA TRP A 317 -15.08 -3.05 -7.71
C TRP A 317 -14.91 -1.55 -7.92
N PHE A 318 -15.01 -1.08 -9.17
CA PHE A 318 -14.89 0.34 -9.49
C PHE A 318 -15.93 1.19 -8.75
N LYS A 319 -17.19 0.72 -8.67
CA LYS A 319 -18.23 1.38 -7.88
C LYS A 319 -17.90 1.46 -6.38
N ALA A 320 -17.21 0.46 -5.85
CA ALA A 320 -16.89 0.40 -4.43
C ALA A 320 -15.75 1.34 -4.05
N PHE A 321 -14.66 1.39 -4.83
CA PHE A 321 -13.49 2.22 -4.48
C PHE A 321 -13.48 3.62 -5.08
N HIS A 322 -14.03 3.78 -6.28
CA HIS A 322 -14.02 5.06 -7.00
C HIS A 322 -15.40 5.71 -7.01
N GLY A 323 -16.42 4.90 -7.28
CA GLY A 323 -17.77 5.37 -7.58
C GLY A 323 -17.98 5.64 -9.07
N ILE A 324 -19.24 5.84 -9.45
CA ILE A 324 -19.64 6.25 -10.81
C ILE A 324 -20.59 7.42 -10.65
N GLY A 325 -20.14 8.60 -11.04
CA GLY A 325 -20.91 9.84 -10.96
C GLY A 325 -21.93 9.97 -12.09
N ASN A 326 -22.49 11.16 -12.24
CA ASN A 326 -23.27 11.51 -13.42
C ASN A 326 -22.37 11.68 -14.66
N THR A 327 -22.96 11.80 -15.85
CA THR A 327 -22.20 11.88 -17.11
C THR A 327 -21.21 13.05 -17.14
N TYR A 328 -21.56 14.21 -16.56
CA TYR A 328 -20.68 15.36 -16.53
C TYR A 328 -19.45 15.08 -15.65
N GLU A 329 -19.65 14.55 -14.45
CA GLU A 329 -18.58 14.17 -13.53
C GLU A 329 -17.66 13.12 -14.15
N ASN A 330 -18.23 12.08 -14.78
CA ASN A 330 -17.44 11.02 -15.42
C ASN A 330 -16.64 11.52 -16.64
N LEU A 331 -17.12 12.54 -17.36
CA LEU A 331 -16.35 13.16 -18.46
C LEU A 331 -15.15 13.96 -17.93
N LEU A 332 -15.30 14.64 -16.80
CA LEU A 332 -14.19 15.35 -16.16
C LEU A 332 -13.17 14.40 -15.58
N ASP A 333 -13.63 13.31 -14.96
CA ASP A 333 -12.80 12.22 -14.44
C ASP A 333 -11.97 11.56 -15.57
N ALA A 334 -12.64 11.18 -16.68
CA ALA A 334 -11.95 10.65 -17.85
C ALA A 334 -10.94 11.65 -18.44
N ALA A 335 -11.29 12.94 -18.56
CA ALA A 335 -10.37 13.96 -19.06
C ALA A 335 -9.14 14.14 -18.16
N ALA A 336 -9.28 13.98 -16.84
CA ALA A 336 -8.17 14.04 -15.90
C ALA A 336 -7.22 12.83 -16.07
N GLY A 337 -7.77 11.63 -16.22
CA GLY A 337 -6.98 10.43 -16.52
C GLY A 337 -6.21 10.56 -17.83
N GLU A 338 -6.90 10.94 -18.92
CA GLU A 338 -6.26 11.17 -20.23
C GLU A 338 -5.14 12.22 -20.14
N HIS A 339 -5.34 13.30 -19.35
CA HIS A 339 -4.33 14.34 -19.13
C HIS A 339 -3.05 13.79 -18.50
N GLU A 340 -3.18 13.00 -17.43
CA GLU A 340 -2.06 12.34 -16.78
C GLU A 340 -1.33 11.40 -17.76
N GLU A 341 -2.09 10.64 -18.55
CA GLU A 341 -1.53 9.69 -19.51
C GLU A 341 -0.61 10.36 -20.54
N TRP A 342 -1.03 11.46 -21.18
CA TRP A 342 -0.19 12.07 -22.22
C TRP A 342 0.86 13.06 -21.71
N THR A 343 0.63 13.72 -20.56
CA THR A 343 1.59 14.69 -20.01
C THR A 343 2.72 14.04 -19.23
N GLU A 344 2.42 12.95 -18.51
CA GLU A 344 3.35 12.29 -17.61
C GLU A 344 3.64 10.85 -18.04
N MET A 345 2.63 9.97 -18.06
CA MET A 345 2.85 8.51 -18.20
C MET A 345 3.52 8.13 -19.53
N TYR A 346 2.85 8.36 -20.68
CA TYR A 346 3.37 7.95 -21.98
C TYR A 346 4.62 8.74 -22.38
N LYS A 347 4.73 10.00 -21.95
CA LYS A 347 5.94 10.79 -22.17
C LYS A 347 7.14 10.14 -21.49
N ASN A 348 7.02 9.82 -20.20
CA ASN A 348 8.08 9.16 -19.44
C ASN A 348 8.39 7.77 -20.01
N PHE A 349 7.37 7.00 -20.42
CA PHE A 349 7.58 5.68 -21.00
C PHE A 349 8.30 5.73 -22.34
N ALA A 350 7.96 6.70 -23.20
CA ALA A 350 8.65 6.90 -24.48
C ALA A 350 10.12 7.30 -24.28
N GLU A 351 10.40 8.16 -23.30
CA GLU A 351 11.77 8.56 -22.93
C GLU A 351 12.59 7.35 -22.45
N VAL A 352 12.07 6.56 -21.51
CA VAL A 352 12.73 5.33 -21.02
C VAL A 352 12.95 4.32 -22.14
N ALA A 353 11.93 4.06 -22.97
CA ALA A 353 12.06 3.12 -24.09
C ALA A 353 13.16 3.56 -25.08
N LYS A 354 13.32 4.87 -25.29
CA LYS A 354 14.39 5.42 -26.13
C LYS A 354 15.77 5.29 -25.48
N GLU A 355 15.88 5.53 -24.18
CA GLU A 355 17.13 5.35 -23.42
C GLU A 355 17.61 3.90 -23.44
N GLU A 356 16.68 2.95 -23.39
CA GLU A 356 16.98 1.51 -23.48
C GLU A 356 17.22 1.00 -24.92
N GLY A 357 17.06 1.86 -25.93
CA GLY A 357 17.32 1.53 -27.34
C GLY A 357 16.13 0.89 -28.08
N PHE A 358 14.91 0.98 -27.55
CA PHE A 358 13.68 0.52 -28.18
C PHE A 358 13.00 1.63 -28.99
N ASP A 359 13.69 2.16 -30.01
CA ASP A 359 13.26 3.34 -30.77
C ASP A 359 11.85 3.23 -31.38
N ASP A 360 11.51 2.06 -31.94
CA ASP A 360 10.18 1.83 -32.53
C ASP A 360 9.06 1.88 -31.48
N LEU A 361 9.31 1.34 -30.29
CA LEU A 361 8.35 1.38 -29.17
C LEU A 361 8.25 2.79 -28.59
N ALA A 362 9.37 3.51 -28.47
CA ALA A 362 9.37 4.90 -28.04
C ALA A 362 8.52 5.77 -28.98
N ALA A 363 8.67 5.59 -30.30
CA ALA A 363 7.87 6.29 -31.29
C ALA A 363 6.36 5.94 -31.19
N GLN A 364 6.03 4.66 -30.96
CA GLN A 364 4.65 4.23 -30.76
C GLN A 364 4.04 4.84 -29.49
N LEU A 365 4.75 4.81 -28.36
CA LEU A 365 4.31 5.39 -27.09
C LEU A 365 4.08 6.91 -27.21
N ALA A 366 4.98 7.62 -27.89
CA ALA A 366 4.82 9.05 -28.16
C ALA A 366 3.61 9.34 -29.08
N ALA A 367 3.35 8.48 -30.07
CA ALA A 367 2.18 8.61 -30.93
C ALA A 367 0.87 8.35 -30.17
N VAL A 368 0.86 7.40 -29.22
CA VAL A 368 -0.29 7.15 -28.33
C VAL A 368 -0.55 8.38 -27.45
N ALA A 369 0.48 9.00 -26.86
CA ALA A 369 0.32 10.24 -26.09
C ALA A 369 -0.40 11.35 -26.89
N ALA A 370 -0.09 11.50 -28.19
CA ALA A 370 -0.77 12.47 -29.04
C ALA A 370 -2.26 12.15 -29.27
N ILE A 371 -2.64 10.86 -29.22
CA ILE A 371 -4.03 10.40 -29.32
C ILE A 371 -4.77 10.69 -28.01
N GLU A 372 -4.18 10.38 -26.85
CA GLU A 372 -4.81 10.60 -25.54
C GLU A 372 -5.06 12.10 -25.28
N LYS A 373 -4.17 12.99 -25.78
CA LYS A 373 -4.45 14.44 -25.79
C LYS A 373 -5.76 14.78 -26.51
N ARG A 374 -6.04 14.16 -27.65
CA ARG A 374 -7.29 14.37 -28.38
C ARG A 374 -8.48 13.77 -27.62
N HIS A 375 -8.29 12.70 -26.87
CA HIS A 375 -9.33 12.16 -25.99
C HIS A 375 -9.67 13.15 -24.87
N GLU A 376 -8.67 13.74 -24.20
CA GLU A 376 -8.89 14.81 -23.23
C GLU A 376 -9.68 15.97 -23.84
N GLU A 377 -9.24 16.50 -24.99
CA GLU A 377 -9.90 17.62 -25.67
C GLU A 377 -11.38 17.30 -25.98
N ARG A 378 -11.65 16.08 -26.46
CA ARG A 378 -13.02 15.60 -26.71
C ARG A 378 -13.84 15.56 -25.42
N TYR A 379 -13.33 14.96 -24.35
CA TYR A 379 -14.07 14.84 -23.09
C TYR A 379 -14.35 16.19 -22.44
N ARG A 380 -13.37 17.12 -22.45
CA ARG A 380 -13.56 18.50 -21.97
C ARG A 380 -14.60 19.25 -22.78
N GLN A 381 -14.59 19.12 -24.11
CA GLN A 381 -15.58 19.77 -24.96
C GLN A 381 -17.00 19.22 -24.73
N LEU A 382 -17.13 17.91 -24.52
CA LEU A 382 -18.42 17.28 -24.17
C LEU A 382 -18.91 17.73 -22.80
N ALA A 383 -18.03 17.80 -21.79
CA ALA A 383 -18.36 18.31 -20.46
C ALA A 383 -18.83 19.77 -20.53
N ALA A 384 -18.12 20.62 -21.28
CA ALA A 384 -18.49 22.02 -21.49
C ALA A 384 -19.85 22.17 -22.19
N ASN A 385 -20.18 21.28 -23.14
CA ASN A 385 -21.51 21.26 -23.76
C ASN A 385 -22.60 20.93 -22.74
N ILE A 386 -22.36 19.99 -21.81
CA ILE A 386 -23.33 19.66 -20.75
C ILE A 386 -23.49 20.85 -19.80
N GLU A 387 -22.38 21.43 -19.33
CA GLU A 387 -22.38 22.56 -18.39
C GLU A 387 -23.13 23.78 -18.95
N LYS A 388 -22.95 24.08 -20.24
CA LYS A 388 -23.61 25.20 -20.91
C LYS A 388 -25.03 24.89 -21.42
N GLY A 389 -25.49 23.64 -21.29
CA GLY A 389 -26.78 23.22 -21.86
C GLY A 389 -26.80 23.15 -23.39
N GLU A 390 -25.65 23.03 -24.02
CA GLU A 390 -25.45 23.07 -25.47
C GLU A 390 -25.39 21.67 -26.13
N VAL A 391 -25.77 20.60 -25.41
CA VAL A 391 -25.78 19.24 -25.97
C VAL A 391 -26.73 19.11 -27.16
N TRP A 392 -27.87 19.77 -27.08
CA TRP A 392 -28.94 19.72 -28.10
C TRP A 392 -29.40 21.10 -28.56
N THR A 393 -28.64 22.15 -28.24
CA THR A 393 -28.88 23.54 -28.63
C THR A 393 -27.54 24.18 -28.94
N LYS A 394 -27.47 24.93 -30.04
CA LYS A 394 -26.30 25.72 -30.40
C LYS A 394 -26.78 27.04 -31.01
N VAL A 395 -26.09 28.14 -30.71
CA VAL A 395 -26.45 29.45 -31.24
C VAL A 395 -26.42 29.40 -32.78
N GLY A 396 -27.48 29.90 -33.41
CA GLY A 396 -27.62 29.94 -34.87
C GLY A 396 -28.26 28.69 -35.49
N GLU A 397 -28.35 28.66 -36.81
CA GLU A 397 -28.92 27.52 -37.53
C GLU A 397 -27.95 26.35 -37.55
N ASN A 398 -28.38 25.20 -37.00
CA ASN A 398 -27.59 23.98 -36.92
C ASN A 398 -28.33 22.83 -37.63
N ARG A 399 -27.56 21.82 -38.07
CA ARG A 399 -28.08 20.60 -38.69
C ARG A 399 -27.91 19.45 -37.72
N TRP A 400 -29.03 18.91 -37.25
CA TRP A 400 -29.10 17.84 -36.26
C TRP A 400 -29.50 16.53 -36.93
N GLU A 401 -28.66 15.52 -36.85
CA GLU A 401 -28.92 14.19 -37.40
C GLU A 401 -29.41 13.23 -36.31
N CYS A 402 -30.53 12.55 -36.58
CA CYS A 402 -31.01 11.47 -35.73
C CYS A 402 -30.21 10.19 -36.00
N ARG A 403 -29.35 9.78 -35.05
CA ARG A 403 -28.53 8.57 -35.16
C ARG A 403 -29.30 7.27 -35.34
N ASN A 404 -30.59 7.26 -35.00
CA ASN A 404 -31.43 6.06 -35.15
C ASN A 404 -31.93 5.86 -36.59
N CYS A 405 -32.18 6.91 -37.37
CA CYS A 405 -32.79 6.78 -38.69
C CYS A 405 -32.25 7.72 -39.78
N GLY A 406 -31.28 8.58 -39.47
CA GLY A 406 -30.67 9.53 -40.41
C GLY A 406 -31.52 10.78 -40.72
N HIS A 407 -32.62 11.02 -40.00
CA HIS A 407 -33.40 12.23 -40.21
C HIS A 407 -32.59 13.48 -39.84
N ILE A 408 -32.47 14.42 -40.78
CA ILE A 408 -31.86 15.73 -40.56
C ILE A 408 -32.93 16.76 -40.18
N HIS A 409 -32.77 17.37 -39.01
CA HIS A 409 -33.51 18.54 -38.56
C HIS A 409 -32.64 19.79 -38.67
N VAL A 410 -33.19 20.88 -39.22
CA VAL A 410 -32.50 22.16 -39.33
C VAL A 410 -33.12 23.14 -38.33
N GLY A 411 -32.33 23.65 -37.40
CA GLY A 411 -32.79 24.55 -36.35
C GLY A 411 -31.74 24.81 -35.28
N GLU A 412 -32.03 25.75 -34.37
CA GLU A 412 -31.15 26.08 -33.24
C GLU A 412 -30.99 24.91 -32.26
N SER A 413 -32.04 24.10 -32.12
CA SER A 413 -32.10 22.95 -31.22
C SER A 413 -32.56 21.68 -31.91
N ALA A 414 -32.12 20.53 -31.44
CA ALA A 414 -32.69 19.25 -31.82
C ALA A 414 -34.13 19.10 -31.28
N PRO A 415 -35.05 18.47 -32.04
CA PRO A 415 -36.45 18.35 -31.63
C PRO A 415 -36.60 17.35 -30.46
N GLU A 416 -37.62 17.55 -29.62
CA GLU A 416 -37.93 16.64 -28.49
C GLU A 416 -38.18 15.20 -28.92
N LEU A 417 -38.83 15.02 -30.07
CA LEU A 417 -39.07 13.73 -30.71
C LEU A 417 -38.67 13.83 -32.18
N CYS A 418 -37.98 12.80 -32.69
CA CYS A 418 -37.74 12.68 -34.11
C CYS A 418 -39.08 12.60 -34.86
N PRO A 419 -39.35 13.45 -35.86
CA PRO A 419 -40.62 13.43 -36.58
C PRO A 419 -40.82 12.16 -37.41
N VAL A 420 -39.74 11.43 -37.71
CA VAL A 420 -39.76 10.18 -38.49
C VAL A 420 -39.91 8.96 -37.59
N CYS A 421 -38.88 8.61 -36.80
CA CYS A 421 -38.86 7.37 -36.03
C CYS A 421 -39.41 7.50 -34.60
N LYS A 422 -39.84 8.71 -34.21
CA LYS A 422 -40.43 9.02 -32.90
C LYS A 422 -39.52 8.75 -31.69
N HIS A 423 -38.22 8.52 -31.89
CA HIS A 423 -37.25 8.41 -30.80
C HIS A 423 -36.96 9.78 -30.17
N PRO A 424 -36.59 9.83 -28.87
CA PRO A 424 -36.38 11.07 -28.14
C PRO A 424 -35.16 11.86 -28.62
N ARG A 425 -35.09 13.14 -28.23
CA ARG A 425 -34.00 14.08 -28.51
C ARG A 425 -32.60 13.52 -28.27
N ALA A 426 -32.45 12.62 -27.29
CA ALA A 426 -31.19 11.95 -26.95
C ALA A 426 -30.51 11.19 -28.12
N TYR A 427 -31.24 10.92 -29.20
CA TYR A 427 -30.70 10.28 -30.41
C TYR A 427 -30.11 11.27 -31.42
N PHE A 428 -30.29 12.58 -31.24
CA PHE A 428 -29.75 13.59 -32.14
C PHE A 428 -28.32 13.98 -31.80
N GLU A 429 -27.52 14.25 -32.83
CA GLU A 429 -26.19 14.88 -32.76
C GLU A 429 -26.04 15.91 -33.88
N ILE A 430 -24.96 16.70 -33.87
CA ILE A 430 -24.64 17.60 -34.99
C ILE A 430 -24.20 16.75 -36.20
N GLU A 431 -24.78 17.04 -37.38
CA GLU A 431 -24.42 16.38 -38.64
C GLU A 431 -22.91 16.53 -38.89
N SER A 432 -22.22 15.40 -39.06
CA SER A 432 -20.82 15.37 -39.44
C SER A 432 -20.68 15.19 -40.95
N LYS A 433 -19.85 16.01 -41.61
CA LYS A 433 -19.52 15.86 -43.04
C LYS A 433 -18.06 15.48 -43.19
N ASN A 434 -17.82 14.20 -43.44
CA ASN A 434 -16.49 13.59 -43.51
C ASN A 434 -16.31 12.68 -44.75
N TYR A 435 -16.99 13.01 -45.86
CA TYR A 435 -16.90 12.35 -47.17
C TYR A 435 -16.73 13.37 -48.30
#